data_AF-A0A9D6VV26-F1
#
_entry.id   AF-A0A9D6VV26-F1
#
_cell.length_a   1.000
_cell.length_b   1.000
_cell.length_c   1.000
_cell.angle_alpha   90.00
_cell.angle_beta   90.00
_cell.angle_gamma   90.00
#
_symmetry.space_group_name_H-M   'P 1'
#
loop_
_entity.id
_entity.type
_entity.pdbx_description
1 polymer ?
#
loop_
_entity_poly.entity_id
_entity_poly.type
_entity_poly.pdbx_seq_one_letter_code
_entity_poly.pdbx_strand_id
1 'polypeptide(L)'
;LVPERLAGEEGVQRGLFELLADKWMGRDPKRGRAYTWLPRHLGDSAGRSSPRSFLEAIRVAAEQTASDAPLALSAAGIREGVQAASQRRVTEIGEDHPWVRAAMEPLRDLLVPCGLPDVQERWNDDVMNAVKDASANKLPPRHLTEGPVGLSKDLAALGVFQVLDEGRINVPDVYRVAFGLRRRGGVPPLRR
;
A
#
# COMPACT_ATOMS: atom_id res chain seq x y z
N LEU A 1 5.77 -27.93 11.14
CA LEU A 1 6.93 -27.28 10.48
C LEU A 1 6.60 -27.08 9.02
N VAL A 2 6.97 -25.93 8.44
CA VAL A 2 6.78 -25.66 7.00
C VAL A 2 7.81 -26.51 6.22
N PRO A 3 7.44 -27.20 5.13
CA PRO A 3 8.40 -27.96 4.31
C PRO A 3 9.56 -27.09 3.82
N GLU A 4 10.79 -27.59 3.87
CA GLU A 4 12.01 -26.83 3.56
C GLU A 4 11.99 -26.21 2.16
N ARG A 5 11.56 -26.97 1.15
CA ARG A 5 11.40 -26.48 -0.22
C ARG A 5 10.40 -25.36 -0.32
N LEU A 6 9.31 -25.41 0.45
CA LEU A 6 8.30 -24.34 0.47
C LEU A 6 8.86 -23.07 1.14
N ALA A 7 9.83 -23.17 2.04
CA ALA A 7 10.44 -22.02 2.69
C ALA A 7 11.38 -21.23 1.77
N GLY A 8 12.09 -21.89 0.85
CA GLY A 8 13.14 -21.27 0.03
C GLY A 8 12.93 -21.25 -1.48
N GLU A 9 12.09 -22.12 -2.05
CA GLU A 9 11.93 -22.23 -3.51
C GLU A 9 10.70 -21.44 -4.00
N GLU A 10 10.93 -20.29 -4.64
CA GLU A 10 9.86 -19.45 -5.20
C GLU A 10 8.99 -20.22 -6.21
N GLY A 11 9.60 -21.13 -6.99
CA GLY A 11 8.86 -21.98 -7.93
C GLY A 11 7.81 -22.87 -7.25
N VAL A 12 8.14 -23.41 -6.07
CA VAL A 12 7.24 -24.26 -5.27
C VAL A 12 6.17 -23.40 -4.60
N GLN A 13 6.55 -22.25 -4.04
CA GLN A 13 5.61 -21.28 -3.45
C GLN A 13 4.58 -20.81 -4.48
N ARG A 14 5.04 -20.45 -5.68
CA ARG A 14 4.18 -20.06 -6.79
C ARG A 14 3.26 -21.19 -7.21
N GLY A 15 3.79 -22.40 -7.40
CA GLY A 15 2.99 -23.56 -7.79
C GLY A 15 1.89 -23.86 -6.76
N LEU A 16 2.20 -23.81 -5.48
CA LEU A 16 1.21 -23.98 -4.41
C LEU A 16 0.17 -22.85 -4.42
N PHE A 17 0.59 -21.60 -4.62
CA PHE A 17 -0.33 -20.48 -4.67
C PHE A 17 -1.27 -20.56 -5.88
N GLU A 18 -0.79 -21.04 -7.03
CA GLU A 18 -1.60 -21.30 -8.24
C GLU A 18 -2.60 -22.46 -8.05
N LEU A 19 -2.50 -23.28 -6.98
CA LEU A 19 -3.53 -24.24 -6.57
C LEU A 19 -4.58 -23.62 -5.65
N LEU A 20 -4.22 -22.59 -4.89
CA LEU A 20 -5.12 -21.88 -3.97
C LEU A 20 -5.91 -20.78 -4.68
N ALA A 21 -5.24 -20.10 -5.61
CA ALA A 21 -5.75 -19.01 -6.42
C ALA A 21 -5.47 -19.31 -7.89
N ASP A 22 -6.26 -18.75 -8.80
CA ASP A 22 -5.98 -18.88 -10.23
C ASP A 22 -4.62 -18.24 -10.56
N LYS A 23 -3.98 -18.70 -11.64
CA LYS A 23 -2.69 -18.20 -12.12
C LYS A 23 -2.68 -16.69 -12.34
N TRP A 24 -3.79 -16.14 -12.80
CA TRP A 24 -3.95 -14.74 -13.17
C TRP A 24 -4.96 -14.03 -12.26
N MET A 25 -4.82 -12.72 -12.10
CA MET A 25 -5.80 -11.88 -11.39
C MET A 25 -7.06 -11.62 -12.24
N GLY A 26 -7.70 -12.69 -12.71
CA GLY A 26 -8.86 -12.69 -13.60
C GLY A 26 -8.64 -13.62 -14.79
N ARG A 27 -9.27 -13.30 -15.92
CA ARG A 27 -9.33 -14.22 -17.07
C ARG A 27 -8.04 -14.30 -17.89
N ASP A 28 -7.15 -13.31 -17.78
CA ASP A 28 -6.05 -13.15 -18.73
C ASP A 28 -4.75 -12.61 -18.08
N PRO A 29 -3.59 -12.84 -18.74
CA PRO A 29 -2.29 -12.43 -18.22
C PRO A 29 -2.09 -10.92 -18.04
N LYS A 30 -2.89 -10.07 -18.70
CA LYS A 30 -2.70 -8.61 -18.66
C LYS A 30 -2.98 -8.04 -17.27
N ARG A 31 -3.71 -8.77 -16.42
CA ARG A 31 -4.00 -8.39 -15.03
C ARG A 31 -2.91 -8.81 -14.03
N GLY A 32 -1.89 -9.52 -14.50
CA GLY A 32 -0.77 -9.99 -13.69
C GLY A 32 -1.04 -11.33 -13.02
N ARG A 33 0.05 -11.99 -12.58
CA ARG A 33 0.00 -13.28 -11.88
C ARG A 33 -0.41 -13.10 -10.43
N ALA A 34 -1.39 -13.87 -9.96
CA ALA A 34 -1.92 -13.74 -8.59
C ALA A 34 -0.81 -13.80 -7.52
N TYR A 35 0.09 -14.77 -7.64
CA TYR A 35 1.23 -14.96 -6.75
C TYR A 35 2.10 -13.70 -6.58
N THR A 36 2.46 -13.04 -7.69
CA THR A 36 3.30 -11.82 -7.65
C THR A 36 2.51 -10.54 -7.42
N TRP A 37 1.21 -10.57 -7.74
CA TRP A 37 0.32 -9.43 -7.64
C TRP A 37 0.09 -9.07 -6.18
N LEU A 38 -0.28 -10.06 -5.36
CA LEU A 38 -0.59 -9.82 -3.95
C LEU A 38 0.54 -9.12 -3.17
N PRO A 39 1.78 -9.65 -3.08
CA PRO A 39 2.86 -8.99 -2.35
C PRO A 39 3.24 -7.64 -2.96
N ARG A 40 3.11 -7.45 -4.27
CA ARG A 40 3.36 -6.16 -4.94
C ARG A 40 2.37 -5.09 -4.47
N HIS A 41 1.09 -5.44 -4.32
CA HIS A 41 0.04 -4.51 -3.93
C HIS A 41 -0.01 -4.26 -2.41
N LEU A 42 0.63 -5.12 -1.62
CA LEU A 42 0.77 -4.95 -0.16
C LEU A 42 2.12 -4.33 0.25
N GLY A 43 3.03 -4.09 -0.69
CA GLY A 43 4.35 -3.54 -0.41
C GLY A 43 4.32 -2.05 -0.08
N ASP A 44 5.18 -1.64 0.86
CA ASP A 44 5.55 -0.24 1.07
C ASP A 44 6.44 0.30 -0.08
N SER A 45 6.92 1.54 0.03
CA SER A 45 7.79 2.12 -1.02
C SER A 45 9.12 1.36 -1.18
N ALA A 46 9.59 0.71 -0.12
CA ALA A 46 10.74 -0.20 -0.15
C ALA A 46 10.40 -1.60 -0.72
N GLY A 47 9.14 -1.87 -1.05
CA GLY A 47 8.70 -3.15 -1.60
C GLY A 47 8.49 -4.25 -0.58
N ARG A 48 8.45 -3.91 0.71
CA ARG A 48 8.28 -4.88 1.78
C ARG A 48 6.81 -4.99 2.12
N SER A 49 6.29 -6.20 2.09
CA SER A 49 4.96 -6.50 2.65
C SER A 49 5.13 -6.98 4.08
N SER A 50 4.32 -6.47 5.01
CA SER A 50 4.33 -6.98 6.37
C SER A 50 3.64 -8.35 6.42
N PRO A 51 4.12 -9.30 7.23
CA PRO A 51 3.45 -10.59 7.39
C PRO A 51 1.98 -10.46 7.79
N ARG A 52 1.66 -9.45 8.61
CA ARG A 52 0.30 -9.18 9.08
C ARG A 52 -0.61 -8.70 7.96
N SER A 53 -0.16 -7.76 7.12
CA SER A 53 -0.92 -7.28 5.96
C SER A 53 -1.16 -8.41 4.95
N PHE A 54 -0.16 -9.27 4.76
CA PHE A 54 -0.28 -10.43 3.90
C PHE A 54 -1.32 -11.43 4.41
N LEU A 55 -1.21 -11.84 5.67
CA LEU A 55 -2.17 -12.77 6.29
C LEU A 55 -3.58 -12.19 6.32
N GLU A 56 -3.73 -10.89 6.56
CA GLU A 56 -5.04 -10.24 6.51
C GLU A 56 -5.67 -10.32 5.13
N ALA A 57 -4.88 -10.03 4.10
CA ALA A 57 -5.37 -10.09 2.73
C ALA A 57 -5.80 -11.52 2.34
N ILE A 58 -5.03 -12.53 2.75
CA ILE A 58 -5.40 -13.95 2.51
C ILE A 58 -6.66 -14.34 3.27
N ARG A 59 -6.78 -13.96 4.55
CA ARG A 59 -7.97 -14.25 5.37
C ARG A 59 -9.23 -13.69 4.72
N VAL A 60 -9.23 -12.39 4.44
CA VAL A 60 -10.38 -11.71 3.83
C VAL A 60 -10.64 -12.26 2.42
N ALA A 61 -9.59 -12.58 1.65
CA ALA A 61 -9.79 -13.18 0.33
C ALA A 61 -10.49 -14.54 0.37
N ALA A 62 -10.17 -15.37 1.37
CA ALA A 62 -10.86 -16.64 1.59
C ALA A 62 -12.31 -16.41 2.05
N GLU A 63 -12.55 -15.50 2.98
CA GLU A 63 -13.89 -15.16 3.50
C GLU A 63 -14.82 -14.58 2.42
N GLN A 64 -14.27 -13.80 1.48
CA GLN A 64 -15.01 -13.18 0.38
C GLN A 64 -15.14 -14.06 -0.86
N THR A 65 -14.49 -15.23 -0.87
CA THR A 65 -14.64 -16.19 -1.96
C THR A 65 -15.88 -17.04 -1.72
N ALA A 66 -16.74 -17.14 -2.73
CA ALA A 66 -17.98 -17.91 -2.63
C ALA A 66 -17.68 -19.37 -2.26
N SER A 67 -18.53 -19.96 -1.42
CA SER A 67 -18.34 -21.32 -0.89
C SER A 67 -18.37 -22.40 -1.98
N ASP A 68 -19.03 -22.13 -3.11
CA ASP A 68 -19.11 -22.99 -4.29
C ASP A 68 -18.06 -22.66 -5.36
N ALA A 69 -17.16 -21.71 -5.09
CA ALA A 69 -16.08 -21.37 -6.01
C ALA A 69 -15.13 -22.58 -6.20
N PRO A 70 -14.58 -22.76 -7.42
CA PRO A 70 -13.69 -23.89 -7.71
C PRO A 70 -12.33 -23.80 -7.00
N LEU A 71 -11.96 -22.63 -6.48
CA LEU A 71 -10.68 -22.36 -5.82
C LEU A 71 -10.93 -21.64 -4.50
N ALA A 72 -9.99 -21.78 -3.55
CA ALA A 72 -10.09 -21.19 -2.22
C ALA A 72 -10.02 -19.65 -2.24
N LEU A 73 -9.30 -19.08 -3.22
CA LEU A 73 -9.07 -17.65 -3.35
C LEU A 73 -9.48 -17.17 -4.75
N SER A 74 -10.61 -16.48 -4.83
CA SER A 74 -11.04 -15.81 -6.06
C SER A 74 -10.25 -14.53 -6.30
N ALA A 75 -10.09 -14.12 -7.57
CA ALA A 75 -9.44 -12.86 -7.90
C ALA A 75 -10.18 -11.63 -7.33
N ALA A 76 -11.51 -11.74 -7.13
CA ALA A 76 -12.31 -10.72 -6.47
C ALA A 76 -12.00 -10.67 -4.96
N GLY A 77 -12.01 -11.82 -4.28
CA GLY A 77 -11.62 -11.92 -2.87
C GLY A 77 -10.21 -11.39 -2.63
N ILE A 78 -9.24 -11.68 -3.49
CA ILE A 78 -7.87 -11.14 -3.38
C ILE A 78 -7.85 -9.61 -3.45
N ARG A 79 -8.69 -8.99 -4.29
CA ARG A 79 -8.80 -7.52 -4.33
C ARG A 79 -9.41 -6.97 -3.04
N GLU A 80 -10.48 -7.57 -2.54
CA GLU A 80 -11.09 -7.19 -1.26
C GLU A 80 -10.09 -7.34 -0.10
N GLY A 81 -9.32 -8.42 -0.10
CA GLY A 81 -8.27 -8.65 0.89
C GLY A 81 -7.19 -7.57 0.88
N VAL A 82 -6.74 -7.12 -0.30
CA VAL A 82 -5.80 -5.99 -0.39
C VAL A 82 -6.42 -4.69 0.12
N GLN A 83 -7.70 -4.43 -0.15
CA GLN A 83 -8.39 -3.25 0.38
C GLN A 83 -8.46 -3.30 1.92
N ALA A 84 -8.86 -4.44 2.49
CA ALA A 84 -8.91 -4.63 3.93
C ALA A 84 -7.52 -4.50 4.60
N ALA A 85 -6.49 -5.10 4.00
CA ALA A 85 -5.12 -4.98 4.46
C ALA A 85 -4.60 -3.53 4.38
N SER A 86 -4.98 -2.77 3.35
CA SER A 86 -4.66 -1.35 3.23
C SER A 86 -5.30 -0.53 4.37
N GLN A 87 -6.59 -0.76 4.66
CA GLN A 87 -7.27 -0.09 5.77
C GLN A 87 -6.60 -0.38 7.11
N ARG A 88 -6.28 -1.67 7.37
CA ARG A 88 -5.55 -2.04 8.58
C ARG A 88 -4.18 -1.35 8.65
N ARG A 89 -3.42 -1.32 7.55
CA ARG A 89 -2.09 -0.73 7.53
C ARG A 89 -2.11 0.77 7.86
N VAL A 90 -3.13 1.49 7.40
CA VAL A 90 -3.34 2.90 7.74
C VAL A 90 -3.72 3.09 9.21
N THR A 91 -4.50 2.19 9.80
CA THR A 91 -4.75 2.21 11.25
C THR A 91 -3.47 1.97 12.03
N GLU A 92 -2.72 0.92 11.70
CA GLU A 92 -1.46 0.56 12.37
C GLU A 92 -0.43 1.71 12.35
N ILE A 93 -0.19 2.31 11.18
CA ILE A 93 0.77 3.42 11.10
C ILE A 93 0.30 4.64 11.91
N GLY A 94 -1.02 4.85 12.01
CA GLY A 94 -1.61 5.92 12.81
C GLY A 94 -1.51 5.72 14.32
N GLU A 95 -1.30 4.49 14.81
CA GLU A 95 -1.11 4.21 16.24
C GLU A 95 0.24 4.75 16.75
N ASP A 96 1.28 4.62 15.92
CA ASP A 96 2.65 5.06 16.22
C ASP A 96 2.95 6.46 15.69
N HIS A 97 2.36 6.82 14.54
CA HIS A 97 2.54 8.09 13.85
C HIS A 97 1.18 8.73 13.50
N PRO A 98 0.41 9.23 14.48
CA PRO A 98 -0.93 9.78 14.22
C PRO A 98 -0.94 10.91 13.19
N TRP A 99 0.15 11.67 13.13
CA TRP A 99 0.34 12.75 12.17
C TRP A 99 0.32 12.29 10.70
N VAL A 100 0.60 11.00 10.42
CA VAL A 100 0.52 10.46 9.06
C VAL A 100 -0.92 10.56 8.54
N ARG A 101 -1.91 10.31 9.40
CA ARG A 101 -3.32 10.45 9.01
C ARG A 101 -3.66 11.91 8.70
N ALA A 102 -3.27 12.83 9.59
CA ALA A 102 -3.47 14.27 9.38
C ALA A 102 -2.81 14.78 8.09
N ALA A 103 -1.63 14.27 7.74
CA ALA A 103 -0.93 14.63 6.51
C ALA A 103 -1.59 14.02 5.25
N MET A 104 -2.11 12.79 5.33
CA MET A 104 -2.57 12.05 4.16
C MET A 104 -4.04 12.28 3.81
N GLU A 105 -4.90 12.56 4.79
CA GLU A 105 -6.34 12.80 4.55
C GLU A 105 -6.64 13.94 3.57
N PRO A 106 -5.95 15.10 3.61
CA PRO A 106 -6.13 16.20 2.64
C PRO A 106 -5.74 15.84 1.20
N LEU A 107 -4.97 14.76 1.01
CA LEU A 107 -4.52 14.29 -0.30
C LEU A 107 -5.56 13.41 -1.00
N ARG A 108 -6.73 13.19 -0.39
CA ARG A 108 -7.83 12.44 -1.03
C ARG A 108 -8.12 12.98 -2.43
N ASP A 109 -8.39 12.04 -3.34
CA ASP A 109 -8.62 12.25 -4.77
C ASP A 109 -7.42 12.77 -5.58
N LEU A 110 -6.26 13.04 -4.96
CA LEU A 110 -5.05 13.41 -5.67
C LEU A 110 -4.59 12.27 -6.59
N LEU A 111 -4.18 12.62 -7.81
CA LEU A 111 -3.71 11.67 -8.82
C LEU A 111 -2.21 11.42 -8.66
N VAL A 112 -1.81 10.21 -8.27
CA VAL A 112 -0.41 9.79 -8.15
C VAL A 112 0.01 8.85 -9.30
N PRO A 113 1.27 8.91 -9.79
CA PRO A 113 2.31 9.83 -9.37
C PRO A 113 2.06 11.28 -9.77
N CYS A 114 2.49 12.21 -8.92
CA CYS A 114 2.35 13.67 -9.07
C CYS A 114 3.64 14.40 -8.70
N GLY A 115 3.74 15.70 -8.97
CA GLY A 115 4.85 16.50 -8.48
C GLY A 115 4.71 16.77 -6.98
N LEU A 116 5.82 17.05 -6.30
CA LEU A 116 5.76 17.56 -4.92
C LEU A 116 4.88 18.82 -4.80
N PRO A 117 4.88 19.78 -5.75
CA PRO A 117 3.99 20.95 -5.68
C PRO A 117 2.51 20.59 -5.57
N ASP A 118 2.04 19.57 -6.31
CA ASP A 118 0.64 19.11 -6.25
C ASP A 118 0.23 18.63 -4.84
N VAL A 119 1.19 18.05 -4.10
CA VAL A 119 1.01 17.63 -2.69
C VAL A 119 1.03 18.85 -1.77
N GLN A 120 1.97 19.77 -1.99
CA GLN A 120 2.14 20.98 -1.16
C GLN A 120 0.91 21.89 -1.23
N GLU A 121 0.26 22.00 -2.39
CA GLU A 121 -0.99 22.75 -2.54
C GLU A 121 -2.12 22.24 -1.61
N ARG A 122 -2.06 20.97 -1.19
CA ARG A 122 -3.03 20.38 -0.25
C ARG A 122 -2.62 20.51 1.22
N TRP A 123 -1.38 20.91 1.50
CA TRP A 123 -0.83 21.08 2.83
C TRP A 123 -0.73 22.56 3.20
N ASN A 124 -1.90 23.17 3.43
CA ASN A 124 -2.00 24.53 3.95
C ASN A 124 -1.64 24.59 5.45
N ASP A 125 -1.65 25.80 6.02
CA ASP A 125 -1.31 26.03 7.42
C ASP A 125 -2.20 25.22 8.39
N ASP A 126 -3.48 25.04 8.07
CA ASP A 126 -4.40 24.23 8.89
C ASP A 126 -3.96 22.76 8.95
N VAL A 127 -3.54 22.19 7.82
CA VAL A 127 -3.00 20.83 7.78
C VAL A 127 -1.69 20.74 8.55
N MET A 128 -0.80 21.71 8.39
CA MET A 128 0.48 21.72 9.11
C MET A 128 0.28 21.83 10.63
N ASN A 129 -0.71 22.61 11.06
CA ASN A 129 -1.12 22.68 12.47
C ASN A 129 -1.74 21.36 12.94
N ALA A 130 -2.62 20.74 12.14
CA ALA A 130 -3.20 19.43 12.48
C ALA A 130 -2.13 18.33 12.61
N VAL A 131 -1.12 18.33 11.73
CA VAL A 131 0.04 17.43 11.81
C VAL A 131 0.82 17.64 13.11
N LYS A 132 1.04 18.90 13.50
CA LYS A 132 1.70 19.26 14.75
C LYS A 132 0.89 18.81 15.97
N ASP A 133 -0.41 19.07 15.99
CA ASP A 133 -1.30 18.72 17.09
C ASP A 133 -1.43 17.20 17.25
N ALA A 134 -1.57 16.47 16.13
CA ALA A 134 -1.58 15.01 16.12
C ALA A 134 -0.27 14.40 16.65
N SER A 135 0.82 15.17 16.65
CA SER A 135 2.12 14.75 17.17
C SER A 135 2.29 15.02 18.66
N ALA A 136 1.39 15.75 19.33
CA ALA A 136 1.61 16.26 20.69
C ALA A 136 1.92 15.18 21.74
N ASN A 137 1.36 13.97 21.58
CA ASN A 137 1.50 12.86 22.54
C ASN A 137 2.24 11.63 21.96
N LYS A 138 2.84 11.75 20.77
CA LYS A 138 3.50 10.65 20.03
C LYS A 138 4.75 11.16 19.31
N LEU A 139 5.37 10.30 18.49
CA LEU A 139 6.58 10.66 17.74
C LEU A 139 6.24 11.68 16.62
N PRO A 140 6.74 12.92 16.68
CA PRO A 140 6.51 13.90 15.62
C PRO A 140 7.28 13.55 14.33
N PRO A 141 6.89 14.14 13.19
CA PRO A 141 7.73 14.14 11.99
C PRO A 141 9.07 14.81 12.32
N ARG A 142 10.19 14.19 11.90
CA ARG A 142 11.54 14.64 12.25
C ARG A 142 11.91 15.96 11.59
N HIS A 143 11.35 16.23 10.42
CA HIS A 143 11.67 17.39 9.58
C HIS A 143 10.49 18.37 9.49
N LEU A 144 9.56 18.35 10.45
CA LEU A 144 8.35 19.20 10.42
C LEU A 144 8.68 20.71 10.28
N THR A 145 9.80 21.16 10.84
CA THR A 145 10.26 22.56 10.75
C THR A 145 10.73 22.98 9.35
N GLU A 146 11.03 22.03 8.46
CA GLU A 146 11.30 22.29 7.04
C GLU A 146 10.01 22.43 6.21
N GLY A 147 8.85 22.47 6.88
CA GLY A 147 7.55 22.64 6.27
C GLY A 147 7.16 21.43 5.40
N PRO A 148 6.37 21.68 4.32
CA PRO A 148 5.88 20.62 3.43
C PRO A 148 6.96 19.70 2.83
N VAL A 149 8.16 20.25 2.56
CA VAL A 149 9.27 19.45 2.02
C VAL A 149 9.77 18.44 3.05
N GLY A 150 9.93 18.86 4.31
CA GLY A 150 10.33 17.97 5.40
C GLY A 150 9.28 16.89 5.70
N LEU A 151 8.01 17.27 5.71
CA LEU A 151 6.91 16.32 5.89
C LEU A 151 6.90 15.24 4.80
N SER A 152 7.18 15.62 3.55
CA SER A 152 7.33 14.65 2.45
C SER A 152 8.51 13.69 2.67
N LYS A 153 9.65 14.17 3.18
CA LYS A 153 10.80 13.32 3.55
C LYS A 153 10.43 12.31 4.64
N ASP A 154 9.68 12.74 5.65
CA ASP A 154 9.26 11.88 6.74
C ASP A 154 8.27 10.80 6.27
N LEU A 155 7.31 11.15 5.40
CA LEU A 155 6.42 10.16 4.77
C LEU A 155 7.18 9.17 3.88
N ALA A 156 8.22 9.62 3.18
CA ALA A 156 9.08 8.74 2.39
C ALA A 156 9.88 7.79 3.28
N ALA A 157 10.43 8.28 4.40
CA ALA A 157 11.17 7.49 5.38
C ALA A 157 10.30 6.39 6.03
N LEU A 158 9.00 6.66 6.23
CA LEU A 158 8.03 5.68 6.73
C LEU A 158 7.55 4.67 5.67
N GLY A 159 7.98 4.82 4.42
CA GLY A 159 7.57 3.96 3.32
C GLY A 159 6.19 4.29 2.73
N VAL A 160 5.57 5.40 3.15
CA VAL A 160 4.26 5.87 2.67
C VAL A 160 4.41 6.54 1.32
N PHE A 161 5.43 7.39 1.16
CA PHE A 161 5.78 7.99 -0.11
C PHE A 161 6.92 7.21 -0.78
N GLN A 162 6.81 7.12 -2.10
CA GLN A 162 7.88 6.68 -2.98
C GLN A 162 8.28 7.86 -3.86
N VAL A 163 9.49 8.36 -3.66
CA VAL A 163 10.07 9.37 -4.53
C VAL A 163 10.57 8.68 -5.78
N LEU A 164 10.05 9.08 -6.93
CA LEU A 164 10.44 8.61 -8.26
C LEU A 164 11.49 9.56 -8.85
N ASP A 165 11.97 9.19 -10.04
CA ASP A 165 12.80 10.07 -10.87
C ASP A 165 12.15 11.46 -11.03
N GLU A 166 13.00 12.48 -11.04
CA GLU A 166 12.62 13.90 -11.16
C GLU A 166 11.81 14.43 -9.96
N GLY A 167 11.81 13.72 -8.82
CA GLY A 167 11.18 14.19 -7.58
C GLY A 167 9.66 14.00 -7.54
N ARG A 168 9.09 13.22 -8.46
CA ARG A 168 7.67 12.88 -8.44
C ARG A 168 7.34 11.97 -7.26
N ILE A 169 6.18 12.17 -6.66
CA ILE A 169 5.69 11.37 -5.54
C ILE A 169 4.70 10.34 -6.03
N ASN A 170 4.99 9.07 -5.76
CA ASN A 170 4.04 7.97 -5.84
C ASN A 170 3.66 7.50 -4.43
N VAL A 171 2.49 6.87 -4.31
CA VAL A 171 2.03 6.25 -3.05
C VAL A 171 1.72 4.77 -3.33
N PRO A 172 2.37 3.82 -2.62
CA PRO A 172 2.10 2.39 -2.77
C PRO A 172 0.65 2.03 -2.43
N ASP A 173 0.14 0.97 -3.05
CA ASP A 173 -1.29 0.62 -2.94
C ASP A 173 -1.74 0.30 -1.52
N VAL A 174 -0.83 -0.23 -0.69
CA VAL A 174 -1.08 -0.50 0.73
C VAL A 174 -1.47 0.75 1.52
N TYR A 175 -1.11 1.95 1.08
CA TYR A 175 -1.54 3.23 1.66
C TYR A 175 -2.54 3.98 0.78
N ARG A 176 -2.27 4.00 -0.53
CA ARG A 176 -3.01 4.79 -1.53
C ARG A 176 -4.52 4.51 -1.52
N VAL A 177 -4.89 3.23 -1.40
CA VAL A 177 -6.30 2.80 -1.47
C VAL A 177 -7.08 3.30 -0.27
N ALA A 178 -6.61 3.04 0.95
CA ALA A 178 -7.27 3.48 2.17
C ALA A 178 -7.37 5.01 2.30
N PHE A 179 -6.33 5.75 1.88
CA PHE A 179 -6.37 7.21 1.86
C PHE A 179 -7.15 7.81 0.68
N GLY A 180 -7.64 6.99 -0.25
CA GLY A 180 -8.50 7.45 -1.35
C GLY A 180 -7.76 8.25 -2.44
N LEU A 181 -6.46 8.00 -2.63
CA LEU A 181 -5.70 8.59 -3.73
C LEU A 181 -5.93 7.82 -5.03
N ARG A 182 -5.97 8.55 -6.15
CA ARG A 182 -6.25 7.97 -7.48
C ARG A 182 -4.95 7.68 -8.21
N ARG A 183 -4.95 6.66 -9.08
CA ARG A 183 -3.81 6.41 -9.99
C ARG A 183 -3.98 7.23 -11.26
N ARG A 184 -2.92 7.91 -11.69
CA ARG A 184 -2.82 8.52 -13.01
C ARG A 184 -2.67 7.39 -14.05
N GLY A 185 -3.62 7.30 -14.99
CA GLY A 185 -3.59 6.32 -16.08
C GLY A 185 -2.44 6.58 -17.06
N GLY A 186 -2.01 5.54 -17.78
CA GLY A 186 -1.00 5.66 -18.84
C GLY A 186 0.45 5.85 -18.37
N VAL A 187 0.70 5.82 -17.05
CA VAL A 187 2.08 5.89 -16.52
C VAL A 187 2.74 4.51 -16.69
N PRO A 188 3.94 4.44 -17.30
CA PRO A 188 4.69 3.19 -17.41
C PRO A 188 4.83 2.51 -16.04
N PRO A 189 4.79 1.17 -15.97
CA PRO A 189 5.05 0.45 -14.73
C PRO A 189 6.37 0.93 -14.13
N LEU A 190 6.38 1.18 -12.83
CA LEU A 190 7.58 1.57 -12.11
C LEU A 190 8.65 0.51 -12.36
N ARG A 191 9.70 0.88 -13.11
CA ARG A 191 10.89 0.04 -13.25
C ARG A 191 11.61 0.10 -11.90
N ARG A 192 11.86 -1.06 -11.33
CA ARG A 192 12.79 -1.24 -10.20
C ARG A 192 14.06 -1.82 -10.75
#